data_AF-A0A2N5JSK2-F1
#
_entry.id   AF-A0A2N5JSK2-F1
#
_cell.length_a   1.000
_cell.length_b   1.000
_cell.length_c   1.000
_cell.angle_alpha   90.00
_cell.angle_beta   90.00
_cell.angle_gamma   90.00
#
_symmetry.space_group_name_H-M   'P 1'
#
loop_
_entity.id
_entity.type
_entity.pdbx_description
1 polymer ?
#
loop_
_entity_poly.entity_id
_entity_poly.type
_entity_poly.pdbx_seq_one_letter_code
_entity_poly.pdbx_strand_id
1 'polypeptide(L)'
;MSKLLTSNPSGTKPPPNSKIRIVVAESDTVILSQLLETLEGMGKWVIYPCSEYKELYNTLAQGSPDLLLLGNVNQGSCFDICRQCQKDYEHLPIVLISHETKVPDFYRQWVSEKGFGDVVSSAPTCRSEFISVIQNIVGVIQAQKQAQSFSPSPQEEDAPSLFLEIDGTPTKAKEGARLLSVLLANHVKVLKACGGQGRCATCHVYVNQGMECLTPPTEQEKLTLSLMKIERENARLACQCRVIGNGVALEVPKGKYVGSEAELESLVGKKAQQTIIHPITGEVLVREGKLILRSALEKMQEVNQQFEKEMATMLSRKPNLPAKEKNKVTRRNEQ
;
A
#
# COMPACT_ATOMS: atom_id res chain seq x y z
N MET A 1 -2.61 -34.55 40.06
CA MET A 1 -1.92 -33.65 41.01
C MET A 1 -1.41 -32.43 40.24
N SER A 2 -1.83 -31.24 40.69
CA SER A 2 -1.25 -29.88 40.51
C SER A 2 -0.78 -29.45 39.11
N LYS A 3 -1.56 -28.66 38.35
CA LYS A 3 -1.62 -27.17 38.31
C LYS A 3 -0.28 -26.45 38.10
N LEU A 4 -0.15 -25.81 36.94
CA LEU A 4 0.46 -24.50 36.64
C LEU A 4 -0.20 -24.02 35.32
N LEU A 5 -1.33 -23.31 35.40
CA LEU A 5 -1.44 -21.84 35.38
C LEU A 5 -1.08 -21.19 34.03
N THR A 6 -2.15 -20.94 33.26
CA THR A 6 -2.49 -19.64 32.65
C THR A 6 -1.34 -18.73 32.20
N SER A 7 -1.19 -18.60 30.89
CA SER A 7 -1.05 -17.30 30.24
C SER A 7 -1.71 -17.34 28.87
N ASN A 8 -2.69 -16.45 28.66
CA ASN A 8 -3.11 -16.07 27.32
C ASN A 8 -1.86 -15.58 26.57
N PRO A 9 -1.57 -16.04 25.35
CA PRO A 9 -0.62 -15.33 24.53
C PRO A 9 -1.33 -14.04 24.12
N SER A 10 -0.97 -12.96 24.81
CA SER A 10 -1.13 -11.60 24.33
C SER A 10 -0.92 -11.58 22.82
N GLY A 11 -1.89 -11.02 22.09
CA GLY A 11 -1.83 -10.82 20.65
C GLY A 11 -0.67 -9.93 20.26
N THR A 12 0.54 -10.50 20.22
CA THR A 12 1.73 -9.84 19.71
C THR A 12 1.62 -9.84 18.21
N LYS A 13 1.21 -8.68 17.69
CA LYS A 13 1.16 -8.40 16.26
C LYS A 13 2.51 -8.78 15.64
N PRO A 14 2.54 -9.63 14.59
CA PRO A 14 3.80 -10.04 14.00
C PRO A 14 4.55 -8.81 13.47
N PRO A 15 5.90 -8.81 13.49
CA PRO A 15 6.69 -7.64 13.15
C PRO A 15 6.38 -7.14 11.73
N PRO A 16 6.50 -5.83 11.48
CA PRO A 16 6.06 -5.17 10.24
C PRO A 16 6.75 -5.63 8.96
N ASN A 17 7.86 -6.38 9.08
CA ASN A 17 8.64 -6.94 7.97
C ASN A 17 8.52 -8.48 7.87
N SER A 18 7.51 -9.06 8.53
CA SER A 18 7.23 -10.50 8.45
C SER A 18 6.74 -10.88 7.05
N LYS A 19 7.29 -11.98 6.50
CA LYS A 19 6.79 -12.60 5.26
C LYS A 19 5.28 -12.83 5.37
N ILE A 20 4.57 -12.68 4.27
CA ILE A 20 3.11 -12.89 4.22
C ILE A 20 2.82 -14.37 4.50
N ARG A 21 1.92 -14.61 5.45
CA ARG A 21 1.44 -15.93 5.83
C ARG A 21 0.11 -16.21 5.13
N ILE A 22 0.15 -17.17 4.22
CA ILE A 22 -1.03 -17.59 3.45
C ILE A 22 -1.42 -18.97 3.95
N VAL A 23 -2.65 -19.14 4.41
CA VAL A 23 -3.22 -20.46 4.68
C VAL A 23 -4.01 -20.88 3.45
N VAL A 24 -3.74 -22.07 2.93
CA VAL A 24 -4.43 -22.62 1.76
C VAL A 24 -5.17 -23.88 2.19
N ALA A 25 -6.48 -23.77 2.35
CA ALA A 25 -7.35 -24.85 2.79
C ALA A 25 -8.02 -25.49 1.57
N GLU A 26 -7.51 -26.64 1.12
CA GLU A 26 -8.04 -27.40 0.00
C GLU A 26 -7.74 -28.90 0.18
N SER A 27 -8.78 -29.72 0.13
CA SER A 27 -8.72 -31.18 0.26
C SER A 27 -8.40 -31.90 -1.05
N ASP A 28 -8.74 -31.30 -2.19
CA ASP A 28 -8.36 -31.84 -3.50
C ASP A 28 -6.86 -31.62 -3.74
N THR A 29 -6.10 -32.70 -3.76
CA THR A 29 -4.64 -32.65 -3.83
C THR A 29 -4.11 -32.11 -5.16
N VAL A 30 -4.88 -32.26 -6.25
CA VAL A 30 -4.52 -31.75 -7.58
C VAL A 30 -4.69 -30.23 -7.59
N ILE A 31 -5.85 -29.75 -7.11
CA ILE A 31 -6.10 -28.31 -7.00
C ILE A 31 -5.13 -27.66 -6.02
N LEU A 32 -4.93 -28.25 -4.84
CA LEU A 32 -3.98 -27.76 -3.84
C LEU A 32 -2.59 -27.60 -4.46
N SER A 33 -2.10 -28.62 -5.17
CA SER A 33 -0.78 -28.58 -5.81
C SER A 33 -0.67 -27.47 -6.87
N GLN A 34 -1.72 -27.26 -7.68
CA GLN A 34 -1.75 -26.18 -8.68
C GLN A 34 -1.78 -24.77 -8.04
N LEU A 35 -2.53 -24.62 -6.94
CA LEU A 35 -2.58 -23.38 -6.17
C LEU A 35 -1.22 -23.07 -5.55
N LEU A 36 -0.56 -24.07 -4.94
CA LEU A 36 0.76 -23.93 -4.34
C LEU A 36 1.82 -23.54 -5.38
N GLU A 37 1.88 -24.24 -6.51
CA GLU A 37 2.81 -23.92 -7.61
C GLU A 37 2.60 -22.47 -8.11
N THR A 38 1.34 -22.07 -8.29
CA THR A 38 1.01 -20.71 -8.72
C THR A 38 1.46 -19.69 -7.69
N LEU A 39 1.15 -19.89 -6.41
CA LEU A 39 1.55 -19.00 -5.33
C LEU A 39 3.07 -18.91 -5.21
N GLU A 40 3.80 -20.01 -5.20
CA GLU A 40 5.26 -20.03 -5.14
C GLU A 40 5.90 -19.27 -6.30
N GLY A 41 5.32 -19.36 -7.50
CA GLY A 41 5.73 -18.58 -8.67
C GLY A 41 5.49 -17.07 -8.54
N MET A 42 4.56 -16.63 -7.69
CA MET A 42 4.23 -15.22 -7.49
C MET A 42 5.19 -14.50 -6.53
N GLY A 43 5.86 -15.21 -5.61
CA GLY A 43 6.71 -14.57 -4.62
C GLY A 43 7.13 -15.44 -3.44
N LYS A 44 7.82 -14.82 -2.47
CA LYS A 44 8.29 -15.50 -1.26
C LYS A 44 7.28 -15.36 -0.13
N TRP A 45 6.42 -16.35 -0.01
CA TRP A 45 5.40 -16.44 1.03
C TRP A 45 5.77 -17.47 2.09
N VAL A 46 5.07 -17.45 3.22
CA VAL A 46 5.02 -18.58 4.13
C VAL A 46 3.65 -19.20 3.94
N ILE A 47 3.61 -20.36 3.30
CA ILE A 47 2.36 -21.03 2.92
C ILE A 47 2.11 -22.18 3.89
N TYR A 48 0.89 -22.26 4.41
CA TYR A 48 0.42 -23.34 5.25
C TYR A 48 -0.73 -24.06 4.52
N PRO A 49 -0.44 -25.17 3.82
CA PRO A 49 -1.48 -25.99 3.22
C PRO A 49 -2.24 -26.73 4.33
N CYS A 50 -3.56 -26.84 4.19
CA CYS A 50 -4.42 -27.62 5.08
C CYS A 50 -5.46 -28.37 4.24
N SER A 51 -5.77 -29.61 4.60
CA SER A 51 -6.79 -30.42 3.92
C SER A 51 -7.94 -30.81 4.84
N GLU A 52 -7.70 -30.83 6.15
CA GLU A 52 -8.66 -31.22 7.18
C GLU A 52 -9.13 -30.02 8.01
N TYR A 53 -10.41 -30.03 8.43
CA TYR A 53 -10.98 -28.96 9.25
C TYR A 53 -10.16 -28.71 10.54
N LYS A 54 -9.80 -29.78 11.24
CA LYS A 54 -9.03 -29.69 12.50
C LYS A 54 -7.63 -29.11 12.28
N GLU A 55 -6.99 -29.47 11.17
CA GLU A 55 -5.68 -28.95 10.78
C GLU A 55 -5.75 -27.45 10.51
N LEU A 56 -6.74 -27.02 9.73
CA LEU A 56 -6.97 -25.61 9.42
C LEU A 56 -7.08 -24.77 10.71
N TYR A 57 -7.94 -25.15 11.65
CA TYR A 57 -8.10 -24.38 12.89
C TYR A 57 -6.86 -24.39 13.77
N ASN A 58 -6.13 -25.50 13.83
CA ASN A 58 -4.86 -25.54 14.56
C ASN A 58 -3.84 -24.57 13.95
N THR A 59 -3.75 -24.53 12.61
CA THR A 59 -2.87 -23.61 11.88
C THR A 59 -3.27 -22.15 12.10
N LEU A 60 -4.56 -21.83 12.01
CA LEU A 60 -5.08 -20.49 12.27
C LEU A 60 -4.83 -20.05 13.74
N ALA A 61 -4.85 -20.98 14.70
CA ALA A 61 -4.61 -20.70 16.10
C ALA A 61 -3.12 -20.48 16.44
N GLN A 62 -2.19 -21.06 15.67
CA GLN A 62 -0.74 -20.94 15.89
C GLN A 62 -0.18 -19.56 15.48
N GLY A 63 -0.97 -18.72 14.81
CA GLY A 63 -0.67 -17.30 14.59
C GLY A 63 -1.61 -16.64 13.59
N SER A 64 -1.66 -15.31 13.57
CA SER A 64 -2.54 -14.53 12.66
C SER A 64 -2.23 -14.71 11.16
N PRO A 65 -3.01 -15.47 10.39
CA PRO A 65 -2.84 -15.51 8.94
C PRO A 65 -3.02 -14.11 8.34
N ASP A 66 -2.33 -13.84 7.23
CA ASP A 66 -2.54 -12.60 6.48
C ASP A 66 -3.61 -12.77 5.40
N LEU A 67 -3.79 -13.99 4.92
CA LEU A 67 -4.73 -14.36 3.88
C LEU A 67 -5.13 -15.83 4.07
N LEU A 68 -6.43 -16.11 3.93
CA LEU A 68 -6.96 -17.47 3.86
C LEU A 68 -7.52 -17.70 2.45
N LEU A 69 -6.97 -18.70 1.75
CA LEU A 69 -7.59 -19.28 0.56
C LEU A 69 -8.39 -20.50 0.99
N LEU A 70 -9.68 -20.52 0.72
CA LEU A 70 -10.60 -21.54 1.23
C LEU A 70 -11.36 -22.21 0.08
N GLY A 71 -10.95 -23.41 -0.28
CA GLY A 71 -11.70 -24.32 -1.13
C GLY A 71 -12.46 -25.36 -0.32
N ASN A 72 -12.41 -26.61 -0.76
CA ASN A 72 -13.04 -27.71 -0.05
C ASN A 72 -12.15 -28.18 1.11
N VAL A 73 -12.74 -28.51 2.25
CA VAL A 73 -12.01 -29.00 3.42
C VAL A 73 -12.72 -30.23 3.95
N ASN A 74 -11.98 -31.30 4.21
CA ASN A 74 -12.54 -32.51 4.75
C ASN A 74 -13.16 -32.26 6.13
N GLN A 75 -14.34 -32.83 6.35
CA GLN A 75 -15.07 -32.75 7.63
C GLN A 75 -15.41 -31.30 8.05
N GLY A 76 -15.54 -30.39 7.08
CA GLY A 76 -15.83 -28.97 7.31
C GLY A 76 -16.71 -28.37 6.22
N SER A 77 -17.52 -27.39 6.60
CA SER A 77 -18.29 -26.57 5.66
C SER A 77 -17.56 -25.25 5.44
N CYS A 78 -17.33 -24.90 4.17
CA CYS A 78 -16.73 -23.61 3.80
C CYS A 78 -17.49 -22.42 4.44
N PHE A 79 -18.83 -22.49 4.49
CA PHE A 79 -19.64 -21.45 5.10
C PHE A 79 -19.42 -21.30 6.61
N ASP A 80 -19.35 -22.43 7.34
CA ASP A 80 -19.15 -22.41 8.79
C ASP A 80 -17.73 -21.95 9.14
N ILE A 81 -16.74 -22.38 8.35
CA ILE A 81 -15.36 -21.92 8.45
C ILE A 81 -15.30 -20.41 8.25
N CYS A 82 -15.90 -19.87 7.19
CA CYS A 82 -15.93 -18.44 6.94
C CYS A 82 -16.58 -17.65 8.09
N ARG A 83 -17.74 -18.09 8.56
CA ARG A 83 -18.48 -17.44 9.65
C ARG A 83 -17.65 -17.40 10.95
N GLN A 84 -16.99 -18.51 11.27
CA GLN A 84 -16.14 -18.59 12.46
C GLN A 84 -14.88 -17.74 12.30
N CYS A 85 -14.22 -17.78 11.14
CA CYS A 85 -13.06 -16.95 10.85
C CYS A 85 -13.39 -15.45 10.93
N GLN A 86 -14.54 -15.01 10.41
CA GLN A 86 -14.99 -13.62 10.53
C GLN A 86 -15.23 -13.19 12.00
N LYS A 87 -15.60 -14.14 12.87
CA LYS A 87 -15.81 -13.88 14.30
C LYS A 87 -14.50 -13.79 15.07
N ASP A 88 -13.55 -14.67 14.75
CA ASP A 88 -12.31 -14.82 15.51
C ASP A 88 -11.16 -13.94 14.99
N TYR A 89 -11.20 -13.55 13.71
CA TYR A 89 -10.16 -12.78 13.04
C TYR A 89 -10.76 -11.54 12.37
N GLU A 90 -10.72 -10.43 13.08
CA GLU A 90 -11.18 -9.13 12.58
C GLU A 90 -10.34 -8.73 11.35
N HIS A 91 -11.02 -8.54 10.21
CA HIS A 91 -10.43 -8.15 8.92
C HIS A 91 -9.53 -9.19 8.22
N LEU A 92 -9.57 -10.47 8.57
CA LEU A 92 -8.88 -11.51 7.80
C LEU A 92 -9.48 -11.60 6.38
N PRO A 93 -8.71 -11.32 5.31
CA PRO A 93 -9.18 -11.54 3.96
C PRO A 93 -9.35 -13.04 3.70
N ILE A 94 -10.54 -13.43 3.26
CA ILE A 94 -10.87 -14.81 2.86
C ILE A 94 -11.19 -14.79 1.38
N VAL A 95 -10.46 -15.57 0.59
CA VAL A 95 -10.74 -15.80 -0.83
C VAL A 95 -11.25 -17.22 -1.00
N LEU A 96 -12.47 -17.37 -1.51
CA LEU A 96 -13.04 -18.68 -1.79
C LEU A 96 -12.47 -19.25 -3.09
N ILE A 97 -12.20 -20.54 -3.09
CA ILE A 97 -11.77 -21.29 -4.27
C ILE A 97 -12.95 -22.09 -4.80
N SER A 98 -13.40 -21.75 -6.01
CA SER A 98 -14.41 -22.48 -6.76
C SER A 98 -13.75 -23.49 -7.69
N HIS A 99 -14.29 -24.71 -7.74
CA HIS A 99 -13.80 -25.75 -8.65
C HIS A 99 -14.42 -25.64 -10.06
N GLU A 100 -15.31 -24.67 -10.27
CA GLU A 100 -15.94 -24.38 -11.56
C GLU A 100 -14.94 -23.78 -12.55
N THR A 101 -15.08 -24.06 -13.85
CA THR A 101 -14.23 -23.47 -14.91
C THR A 101 -14.40 -21.97 -15.09
N LYS A 102 -15.48 -21.41 -14.55
CA LYS A 102 -15.75 -19.98 -14.43
C LYS A 102 -16.64 -19.76 -13.22
N VAL A 103 -16.32 -18.77 -12.38
CA VAL A 103 -17.18 -18.42 -11.23
C VAL A 103 -18.42 -17.66 -11.72
N PRO A 104 -19.64 -18.15 -11.42
CA PRO A 104 -20.87 -17.45 -11.77
C PRO A 104 -21.03 -16.10 -11.06
N ASP A 105 -21.65 -15.12 -11.72
CA ASP A 105 -21.82 -13.77 -11.16
C ASP A 105 -22.65 -13.76 -9.87
N PHE A 106 -23.67 -14.62 -9.78
CA PHE A 106 -24.47 -14.74 -8.54
C PHE A 106 -23.63 -15.22 -7.36
N TYR A 107 -22.60 -16.05 -7.61
CA TYR A 107 -21.74 -16.54 -6.54
C TYR A 107 -20.80 -15.42 -6.07
N ARG A 108 -20.25 -14.63 -7.00
CA ARG A 108 -19.48 -13.42 -6.67
C ARG A 108 -20.30 -12.43 -5.84
N GLN A 109 -21.54 -12.18 -6.27
CA GLN A 109 -22.46 -11.31 -5.54
C GLN A 109 -22.72 -11.85 -4.12
N TRP A 110 -23.00 -13.14 -3.99
CA TRP A 110 -23.25 -13.76 -2.68
C TRP A 110 -22.03 -13.66 -1.75
N VAL A 111 -20.82 -13.90 -2.25
CA VAL A 111 -19.56 -13.78 -1.48
C VAL A 111 -19.40 -12.35 -0.97
N SER A 112 -19.61 -11.37 -1.85
CA SER A 112 -19.56 -9.95 -1.50
C SER A 112 -20.62 -9.56 -0.44
N GLU A 113 -21.87 -9.99 -0.60
CA GLU A 113 -22.96 -9.72 0.34
C GLU A 113 -22.73 -10.31 1.74
N LYS A 114 -22.01 -11.44 1.84
CA LYS A 114 -21.63 -12.05 3.12
C LYS A 114 -20.38 -11.41 3.74
N GLY A 115 -19.76 -10.45 3.06
CA GLY A 115 -18.51 -9.83 3.51
C GLY A 115 -17.34 -10.80 3.46
N PHE A 116 -17.42 -11.84 2.63
CA PHE A 116 -16.27 -12.68 2.28
C PHE A 116 -15.45 -11.90 1.23
N GLY A 117 -14.12 -12.01 1.28
CA GLY A 117 -13.22 -11.11 0.55
C GLY A 117 -13.41 -11.16 -0.96
N ASP A 118 -13.19 -12.33 -1.57
CA ASP A 118 -13.37 -12.56 -3.01
C ASP A 118 -13.61 -14.05 -3.30
N VAL A 119 -13.90 -14.41 -4.56
CA VAL A 119 -13.99 -15.80 -5.03
C VAL A 119 -13.36 -15.95 -6.40
N VAL A 120 -12.52 -16.98 -6.53
CA VAL A 120 -11.76 -17.28 -7.75
C VAL A 120 -11.90 -18.74 -8.13
N SER A 121 -11.80 -19.02 -9.42
CA SER A 121 -11.78 -20.39 -9.93
C SER A 121 -10.38 -21.00 -9.77
N SER A 122 -10.32 -22.29 -9.39
CA SER A 122 -9.08 -23.08 -9.43
C SER A 122 -8.73 -23.57 -10.84
N ALA A 123 -9.61 -23.41 -11.83
CA ALA A 123 -9.38 -23.92 -13.17
C ALA A 123 -8.15 -23.25 -13.81
N PRO A 124 -7.29 -24.02 -14.51
CA PRO A 124 -6.09 -23.47 -15.14
C PRO A 124 -6.36 -22.30 -16.10
N THR A 125 -7.52 -22.27 -16.74
CA THR A 125 -7.98 -21.19 -17.62
C THR A 125 -8.18 -19.85 -16.90
N CYS A 126 -8.41 -19.89 -15.58
CA CYS A 126 -8.63 -18.72 -14.72
C CYS A 126 -7.36 -18.32 -13.94
N ARG A 127 -6.19 -18.90 -14.24
CA ARG A 127 -4.94 -18.62 -13.52
C ARG A 127 -4.56 -17.13 -13.49
N SER A 128 -4.77 -16.40 -14.59
CA SER A 128 -4.51 -14.95 -14.64
C SER A 128 -5.41 -14.15 -13.70
N GLU A 129 -6.69 -14.54 -13.60
CA GLU A 129 -7.65 -13.96 -12.65
C GLU A 129 -7.21 -14.24 -11.21
N PHE A 130 -6.88 -15.50 -10.90
CA PHE A 130 -6.35 -15.90 -9.59
C PHE A 130 -5.13 -15.04 -9.21
N ILE A 131 -4.12 -14.95 -10.09
CA ILE A 131 -2.91 -14.15 -9.84
C ILE A 131 -3.28 -12.68 -9.57
N SER A 132 -4.17 -12.09 -10.37
CA SER A 132 -4.57 -10.69 -10.22
C SER A 132 -5.27 -10.42 -8.89
N VAL A 133 -6.22 -11.27 -8.49
CA VAL A 133 -6.94 -11.16 -7.21
C VAL A 133 -5.97 -11.26 -6.04
N ILE A 134 -5.10 -12.27 -6.04
CA ILE A 134 -4.13 -12.47 -4.96
C ILE A 134 -3.12 -11.31 -4.90
N GLN A 135 -2.64 -10.80 -6.03
CA GLN A 135 -1.75 -9.63 -6.07
C GLN A 135 -2.41 -8.37 -5.49
N ASN A 136 -3.68 -8.11 -5.82
CA ASN A 136 -4.42 -6.97 -5.31
C ASN A 136 -4.58 -7.05 -3.79
N ILE A 137 -5.01 -8.20 -3.28
CA ILE A 137 -5.20 -8.44 -1.84
C ILE A 137 -3.88 -8.34 -1.08
N VAL A 138 -2.83 -8.99 -1.59
CA VAL A 138 -1.47 -8.90 -1.03
C VAL A 138 -0.97 -7.46 -1.02
N GLY A 139 -1.21 -6.69 -2.09
CA GLY A 139 -0.85 -5.28 -2.14
C GLY A 139 -1.51 -4.47 -1.02
N VAL A 140 -2.80 -4.71 -0.75
CA VAL A 140 -3.52 -4.09 0.36
C VAL A 140 -2.96 -4.53 1.72
N ILE A 141 -2.73 -5.83 1.94
CA ILE A 141 -2.14 -6.36 3.17
C ILE A 141 -0.78 -5.73 3.43
N GLN A 142 0.08 -5.66 2.41
CA GLN A 142 1.41 -5.05 2.52
C GLN A 142 1.29 -3.57 2.85
N ALA A 143 0.38 -2.83 2.21
CA ALA A 143 0.14 -1.43 2.52
C ALA A 143 -0.37 -1.23 3.97
N GLN A 144 -1.20 -2.14 4.48
CA GLN A 144 -1.68 -2.13 5.87
C GLN A 144 -0.57 -2.48 6.86
N LYS A 145 0.22 -3.52 6.61
CA LYS A 145 1.39 -3.87 7.43
C LYS A 145 2.43 -2.75 7.44
N GLN A 146 2.66 -2.11 6.30
CA GLN A 146 3.49 -0.92 6.22
C GLN A 146 2.86 0.22 7.02
N ALA A 147 1.57 0.52 6.86
CA ALA A 147 0.84 1.50 7.68
C ALA A 147 0.96 1.25 9.19
N GLN A 148 1.02 -0.02 9.62
CA GLN A 148 1.26 -0.42 11.01
C GLN A 148 2.74 -0.37 11.41
N SER A 149 3.67 -0.48 10.46
CA SER A 149 5.11 -0.18 10.62
C SER A 149 5.41 1.31 10.73
N PHE A 150 4.43 2.16 10.40
CA PHE A 150 4.47 3.60 10.66
C PHE A 150 3.96 3.95 12.07
N SER A 151 3.53 2.96 12.85
CA SER A 151 3.49 3.08 14.32
C SER A 151 4.92 3.24 14.82
N PRO A 152 5.16 4.13 15.80
CA PRO A 152 6.51 4.38 16.28
C PRO A 152 7.17 3.08 16.73
N SER A 153 8.42 2.86 16.31
CA SER A 153 9.19 1.71 16.79
C SER A 153 9.42 1.83 18.30
N PRO A 154 9.71 0.74 19.04
CA PRO A 154 10.02 0.83 20.47
C PRO A 154 11.19 1.79 20.79
N GLN A 155 12.09 2.03 19.83
CA GLN A 155 13.19 3.00 19.96
C GLN A 155 12.73 4.46 19.78
N GLU A 156 11.59 4.71 19.12
CA GLU A 156 11.01 6.05 18.93
C GLU A 156 10.21 6.50 20.18
N GLU A 157 9.80 5.59 21.08
CA GLU A 157 9.07 5.94 22.31
C GLU A 157 9.96 6.65 23.34
N ASP A 158 11.21 6.24 23.47
CA ASP A 158 12.21 6.84 24.39
C ASP A 158 12.97 8.03 23.77
N ALA A 159 12.79 8.29 22.48
CA ALA A 159 13.45 9.40 21.79
C ALA A 159 13.01 10.77 22.37
N PRO A 160 13.89 11.78 22.36
CA PRO A 160 13.54 13.11 22.82
C PRO A 160 12.40 13.70 21.97
N SER A 161 11.57 14.52 22.61
CA SER A 161 10.50 15.24 21.93
C SER A 161 11.06 16.48 21.25
N LEU A 162 10.79 16.60 19.96
CA LEU A 162 11.11 17.74 19.13
C LEU A 162 9.85 18.56 18.84
N PHE A 163 10.04 19.86 18.66
CA PHE A 163 8.98 20.83 18.38
C PHE A 163 9.00 21.22 16.90
N LEU A 164 7.82 21.15 16.30
CA LEU A 164 7.54 21.44 14.90
C LEU A 164 6.33 22.38 14.81
N GLU A 165 6.12 22.95 13.64
CA GLU A 165 4.91 23.68 13.29
C GLU A 165 4.32 23.12 11.98
N ILE A 166 3.05 22.75 12.00
CA ILE A 166 2.33 22.22 10.84
C ILE A 166 1.15 23.13 10.55
N ASP A 167 1.15 23.79 9.39
CA ASP A 167 0.12 24.77 9.01
C ASP A 167 -0.14 25.84 10.10
N GLY A 168 0.91 26.30 10.80
CA GLY A 168 0.80 27.25 11.91
C GLY A 168 0.48 26.62 13.27
N THR A 169 0.30 25.30 13.34
CA THR A 169 -0.06 24.58 14.58
C THR A 169 1.17 23.96 15.23
N PRO A 170 1.53 24.36 16.47
CA PRO A 170 2.61 23.74 17.22
C PRO A 170 2.35 22.24 17.43
N THR A 171 3.32 21.41 17.02
CA THR A 171 3.21 19.96 17.02
C THR A 171 4.45 19.34 17.66
N LYS A 172 4.26 18.27 18.44
CA LYS A 172 5.36 17.47 18.97
C LYS A 172 5.60 16.26 18.08
N ALA A 173 6.87 15.95 17.85
CA ALA A 173 7.31 14.71 17.24
C ALA A 173 8.44 14.10 18.04
N LYS A 174 8.67 12.80 17.84
CA LYS A 174 9.86 12.14 18.38
C LYS A 174 11.03 12.32 17.41
N GLU A 175 12.23 12.49 17.94
CA GLU A 175 13.43 12.42 17.09
C GLU A 175 13.47 11.08 16.36
N GLY A 176 13.83 11.11 15.08
CA GLY A 176 13.79 9.99 14.16
C GLY A 176 12.41 9.68 13.57
N ALA A 177 11.31 10.26 14.09
CA ALA A 177 9.97 9.98 13.59
C ALA A 177 9.82 10.38 12.12
N ARG A 178 9.10 9.55 11.35
CA ARG A 178 8.76 9.89 9.97
C ARG A 178 7.74 11.02 9.93
N LEU A 179 7.99 12.02 9.07
CA LEU A 179 7.15 13.19 8.95
C LEU A 179 5.70 12.83 8.57
N LEU A 180 5.50 11.84 7.69
CA LEU A 180 4.17 11.31 7.35
C LEU A 180 3.43 10.76 8.59
N SER A 181 4.12 10.04 9.48
CA SER A 181 3.51 9.52 10.71
C SER A 181 3.07 10.65 11.62
N VAL A 182 3.90 11.69 11.77
CA VAL A 182 3.58 12.89 12.55
C VAL A 182 2.33 13.58 12.00
N LEU A 183 2.25 13.78 10.68
CA LEU A 183 1.09 14.40 10.02
C LEU A 183 -0.20 13.61 10.30
N LEU A 184 -0.17 12.29 10.11
CA LEU A 184 -1.33 11.42 10.30
C LEU A 184 -1.77 11.36 11.78
N ALA A 185 -0.81 11.31 12.71
CA ALA A 185 -1.09 11.31 14.14
C ALA A 185 -1.74 12.61 14.62
N ASN A 186 -1.48 13.73 13.93
CA ASN A 186 -2.09 15.03 14.20
C ASN A 186 -3.32 15.30 13.31
N HIS A 187 -3.91 14.27 12.71
CA HIS A 187 -5.11 14.35 11.86
C HIS A 187 -4.99 15.30 10.65
N VAL A 188 -3.77 15.55 10.19
CA VAL A 188 -3.51 16.37 9.01
C VAL A 188 -3.89 15.57 7.77
N LYS A 189 -4.67 16.19 6.87
CA LYS A 189 -5.18 15.55 5.66
C LYS A 189 -4.08 15.43 4.61
N VAL A 190 -3.32 14.34 4.69
CA VAL A 190 -2.28 13.98 3.73
C VAL A 190 -2.56 12.60 3.14
N LEU A 191 -2.33 12.44 1.83
CA LEU A 191 -2.56 11.18 1.13
C LEU A 191 -1.30 10.31 1.09
N LYS A 192 -1.49 8.98 1.04
CA LYS A 192 -0.41 8.00 0.95
C LYS A 192 -0.71 6.93 -0.10
N ALA A 193 -1.00 7.32 -1.33
CA ALA A 193 -1.49 6.41 -2.37
C ALA A 193 -0.56 5.20 -2.61
N CYS A 194 0.77 5.40 -2.57
CA CYS A 194 1.76 4.32 -2.69
C CYS A 194 2.14 3.64 -1.35
N GLY A 195 1.40 3.88 -0.27
CA GLY A 195 1.73 3.33 1.07
C GLY A 195 3.00 3.91 1.70
N GLY A 196 3.56 4.99 1.16
CA GLY A 196 4.78 5.64 1.68
C GLY A 196 6.08 5.18 1.02
N GLN A 197 6.01 4.53 -0.14
CA GLN A 197 7.18 4.09 -0.93
C GLN A 197 7.88 5.22 -1.70
N GLY A 198 7.42 6.47 -1.56
CA GLY A 198 8.00 7.61 -2.26
C GLY A 198 7.79 7.58 -3.78
N ARG A 199 6.70 6.98 -4.28
CA ARG A 199 6.44 6.84 -5.74
C ARG A 199 5.33 7.73 -6.30
N CYS A 200 4.42 8.20 -5.46
CA CYS A 200 3.18 8.84 -5.91
C CYS A 200 3.10 10.36 -5.66
N ALA A 201 4.04 10.95 -4.94
CA ALA A 201 4.04 12.35 -4.48
C ALA A 201 2.80 12.84 -3.70
N THR A 202 1.78 12.02 -3.45
CA THR A 202 0.55 12.45 -2.74
C THR A 202 0.78 12.86 -1.28
N CYS A 203 1.95 12.53 -0.73
CA CYS A 203 2.38 12.89 0.62
C CYS A 203 3.31 14.11 0.67
N HIS A 204 3.42 14.88 -0.43
CA HIS A 204 4.34 16.00 -0.47
C HIS A 204 3.90 17.12 0.49
N VAL A 205 4.89 17.83 1.01
CA VAL A 205 4.76 18.98 1.92
C VAL A 205 5.75 20.05 1.49
N TYR A 206 5.51 21.28 1.93
CA TYR A 206 6.44 22.40 1.75
C TYR A 206 7.06 22.75 3.10
N VAL A 207 8.39 22.69 3.21
CA VAL A 207 9.11 22.98 4.45
C VAL A 207 9.55 24.44 4.41
N ASN A 208 8.91 25.29 5.21
CA ASN A 208 9.19 26.72 5.24
C ASN A 208 10.43 27.06 6.08
N GLN A 209 10.71 26.29 7.14
CA GLN A 209 11.87 26.46 8.02
C GLN A 209 12.37 25.10 8.53
N GLY A 210 13.64 25.03 8.92
CA GLY A 210 14.24 23.84 9.54
C GLY A 210 14.45 22.66 8.58
N MET A 211 14.82 22.92 7.32
CA MET A 211 15.08 21.86 6.34
C MET A 211 16.27 20.96 6.76
N GLU A 212 17.26 21.56 7.42
CA GLU A 212 18.42 20.92 8.04
C GLU A 212 18.05 20.05 9.25
N CYS A 213 16.88 20.27 9.83
CA CYS A 213 16.32 19.47 10.92
C CYS A 213 15.51 18.27 10.39
N LEU A 214 15.57 18.01 9.09
CA LEU A 214 15.06 16.80 8.45
C LEU A 214 16.21 16.00 7.82
N THR A 215 16.01 14.69 7.66
CA THR A 215 16.96 13.87 6.89
C THR A 215 17.11 14.40 5.46
N PRO A 216 18.31 14.27 4.85
CA PRO A 216 18.53 14.67 3.46
C PRO A 216 17.54 14.00 2.49
N PRO A 217 17.21 14.65 1.35
CA PRO A 217 16.32 14.05 0.36
C PRO A 217 16.88 12.75 -0.21
N THR A 218 16.04 11.71 -0.26
CA THR A 218 16.44 10.42 -0.86
C THR A 218 16.46 10.51 -2.38
N GLU A 219 17.19 9.61 -3.05
CA GLU A 219 17.20 9.57 -4.52
C GLU A 219 15.80 9.29 -5.10
N GLN A 220 15.03 8.41 -4.45
CA GLN A 220 13.64 8.12 -4.81
C GLN A 220 12.74 9.35 -4.67
N GLU A 221 12.94 10.13 -3.61
CA GLU A 221 12.23 11.39 -3.37
C GLU A 221 12.54 12.41 -4.47
N LYS A 222 13.82 12.66 -4.77
CA LYS A 222 14.25 13.59 -5.83
C LYS A 222 13.68 13.19 -7.19
N LEU A 223 13.78 11.91 -7.55
CA LEU A 223 13.24 11.38 -8.79
C LEU A 223 11.73 11.63 -8.89
N THR A 224 10.99 11.34 -7.83
CA THR A 224 9.52 11.44 -7.85
C THR A 224 9.05 12.89 -7.88
N LEU A 225 9.68 13.79 -7.12
CA LEU A 225 9.36 15.22 -7.17
C LEU A 225 9.64 15.81 -8.56
N SER A 226 10.75 15.39 -9.18
CA SER A 226 11.12 15.78 -10.55
C SER A 226 10.11 15.27 -11.59
N LEU A 227 9.75 13.98 -11.53
CA LEU A 227 8.76 13.38 -12.43
C LEU A 227 7.40 14.07 -12.32
N MET A 228 6.98 14.41 -11.09
CA MET A 228 5.70 15.06 -10.83
C MET A 228 5.71 16.59 -11.04
N LYS A 229 6.83 17.17 -11.52
CA LYS A 229 7.02 18.62 -11.72
C LYS A 229 6.68 19.47 -10.50
N ILE A 230 7.01 18.97 -9.31
CA ILE A 230 6.88 19.75 -8.08
C ILE A 230 8.16 20.55 -7.93
N GLU A 231 8.21 21.72 -8.58
CA GLU A 231 9.43 22.51 -8.80
C GLU A 231 9.86 23.40 -7.62
N ARG A 232 9.15 23.35 -6.48
CA ARG A 232 9.57 24.14 -5.32
C ARG A 232 10.74 23.46 -4.63
N GLU A 233 11.85 24.19 -4.46
CA GLU A 233 13.05 23.70 -3.76
C GLU A 233 12.77 23.26 -2.32
N ASN A 234 11.73 23.81 -1.70
CA ASN A 234 11.30 23.47 -0.36
C ASN A 234 10.30 22.30 -0.30
N ALA A 235 10.00 21.65 -1.43
CA ALA A 235 9.13 20.49 -1.48
C ALA A 235 9.84 19.24 -0.96
N ARG A 236 9.17 18.49 -0.10
CA ARG A 236 9.64 17.23 0.45
C ARG A 236 8.55 16.18 0.41
N LEU A 237 8.91 14.90 0.28
CA LEU A 237 7.98 13.79 0.47
C LEU A 237 7.95 13.39 1.93
N ALA A 238 6.84 13.66 2.63
CA ALA A 238 6.74 13.39 4.06
C ALA A 238 6.97 11.91 4.41
N CYS A 239 6.69 10.98 3.49
CA CYS A 239 6.97 9.55 3.70
C CYS A 239 8.46 9.18 3.68
N GLN A 240 9.30 10.02 3.08
CA GLN A 240 10.75 9.82 2.95
C GLN A 240 11.55 10.65 3.97
N CYS A 241 10.89 11.56 4.70
CA CYS A 241 11.53 12.46 5.66
C CYS A 241 11.44 11.91 7.09
N ARG A 242 12.54 12.03 7.85
CA ARG A 242 12.55 11.88 9.30
C ARG A 242 12.96 13.17 9.98
N VAL A 243 12.36 13.45 11.14
CA VAL A 243 12.64 14.62 11.97
C VAL A 243 13.88 14.35 12.81
N ILE A 244 14.89 15.20 12.72
CA ILE A 244 16.17 15.05 13.44
C ILE A 244 16.55 16.29 14.28
N GLY A 245 15.74 17.35 14.27
CA GLY A 245 15.97 18.55 15.06
C GLY A 245 14.71 19.38 15.29
N ASN A 246 14.83 20.43 16.12
CA ASN A 246 13.74 21.36 16.45
C ASN A 246 13.57 22.46 15.40
N GLY A 247 12.38 23.03 15.31
CA GLY A 247 12.13 24.24 14.51
C GLY A 247 11.75 23.98 13.06
N VAL A 248 11.36 22.75 12.72
CA VAL A 248 10.75 22.47 11.41
C VAL A 248 9.39 23.15 11.34
N ALA A 249 9.21 24.05 10.39
CA ALA A 249 7.91 24.63 10.05
C ALA A 249 7.53 24.18 8.64
N LEU A 250 6.34 23.62 8.47
CA LEU A 250 5.88 23.10 7.19
C LEU A 250 4.41 23.38 6.93
N GLU A 251 4.05 23.33 5.66
CA GLU A 251 2.69 23.42 5.17
C GLU A 251 2.31 22.21 4.33
N VAL A 252 1.07 21.77 4.48
CA VAL A 252 0.48 20.76 3.60
C VAL A 252 -0.26 21.47 2.46
N PRO A 253 -0.11 21.02 1.21
CA PRO A 253 -0.85 21.58 0.08
C PRO A 253 -2.36 21.61 0.38
N LYS A 254 -2.93 22.82 0.43
CA LYS A 254 -4.35 23.03 0.70
C LYS A 254 -5.17 22.75 -0.56
N GLY A 255 -5.70 21.54 -0.67
CA GLY A 255 -6.61 21.18 -1.76
C GLY A 255 -7.13 19.74 -1.71
N LYS A 256 -8.26 19.49 -2.39
CA LYS A 256 -8.76 18.15 -2.66
C LYS A 256 -8.05 17.60 -3.89
N TYR A 257 -7.22 16.58 -3.72
CA TYR A 257 -6.78 15.76 -4.85
C TYR A 257 -7.97 14.98 -5.37
N VAL A 258 -8.26 15.12 -6.67
CA VAL A 258 -9.26 14.29 -7.32
C VAL A 258 -8.54 13.09 -7.91
N GLY A 259 -8.88 11.89 -7.45
CA GLY A 259 -8.14 10.67 -7.72
C GLY A 259 -8.33 10.10 -9.12
N SER A 260 -9.32 10.58 -9.88
CA SER A 260 -9.61 10.14 -11.25
C SER A 260 -10.44 11.16 -12.03
N GLU A 261 -10.42 11.05 -13.36
CA GLU A 261 -11.29 11.84 -14.24
C GLU A 261 -12.78 11.60 -13.93
N ALA A 262 -13.16 10.35 -13.64
CA ALA A 262 -14.53 9.99 -13.27
C ALA A 262 -14.98 10.67 -11.96
N GLU A 263 -14.09 10.78 -10.98
CA GLU A 263 -14.37 11.53 -9.76
C GLU A 263 -14.57 13.03 -10.08
N LEU A 264 -13.74 13.63 -10.93
CA LEU A 264 -13.90 15.03 -11.33
C LEU A 264 -15.20 15.28 -12.09
N GLU A 265 -15.55 14.38 -13.00
CA GLU A 265 -16.77 14.42 -13.79
C GLU A 265 -18.03 14.39 -12.91
N SER A 266 -18.03 13.55 -11.87
CA SER A 266 -19.14 13.49 -10.89
C SER A 266 -19.36 14.79 -10.08
N LEU A 267 -18.38 15.69 -10.12
CA LEU A 267 -18.40 16.98 -9.43
C LEU A 267 -18.77 18.15 -10.36
N VAL A 268 -18.82 17.93 -11.68
CA VAL A 268 -19.22 18.96 -12.65
C VAL A 268 -20.62 19.49 -12.33
N GLY A 269 -20.77 20.81 -12.36
CA GLY A 269 -21.99 21.52 -11.98
C GLY A 269 -22.11 21.84 -10.49
N LYS A 270 -21.21 21.34 -9.63
CA LYS A 270 -21.16 21.68 -8.19
C LYS A 270 -20.15 22.80 -7.94
N LYS A 271 -20.26 23.50 -6.80
CA LYS A 271 -19.22 24.41 -6.33
C LYS A 271 -18.11 23.63 -5.63
N ALA A 272 -16.85 23.99 -5.91
CA ALA A 272 -15.70 23.41 -5.25
C ALA A 272 -15.66 23.83 -3.77
N GLN A 273 -15.85 22.86 -2.86
CA GLN A 273 -15.75 23.10 -1.41
C GLN A 273 -14.33 23.41 -0.94
N GLN A 274 -13.33 22.96 -1.71
CA GLN A 274 -11.91 23.21 -1.51
C GLN A 274 -11.25 23.31 -2.89
N THR A 275 -10.07 23.93 -2.97
CA THR A 275 -9.30 23.97 -4.21
C THR A 275 -9.03 22.55 -4.72
N ILE A 276 -9.46 22.23 -5.93
CA ILE A 276 -9.22 20.96 -6.60
C ILE A 276 -7.87 21.03 -7.29
N ILE A 277 -7.01 20.06 -6.98
CA ILE A 277 -5.66 19.96 -7.51
C ILE A 277 -5.48 18.63 -8.27
N HIS A 278 -4.69 18.67 -9.32
CA HIS A 278 -4.36 17.53 -10.14
C HIS A 278 -3.56 16.50 -9.32
N PRO A 279 -3.93 15.21 -9.33
CA PRO A 279 -3.32 14.19 -8.47
C PRO A 279 -1.84 13.91 -8.74
N ILE A 280 -1.42 14.10 -10.00
CA ILE A 280 -0.06 13.82 -10.48
C ILE A 280 0.81 15.08 -10.40
N THR A 281 0.42 16.13 -11.11
CA THR A 281 1.21 17.37 -11.23
C THR A 281 1.03 18.38 -10.10
N GLY A 282 -0.03 18.26 -9.27
CA GLY A 282 -0.35 19.25 -8.24
C GLY A 282 -0.92 20.58 -8.78
N GLU A 283 -1.15 20.71 -10.09
CA GLU A 283 -1.73 21.91 -10.67
C GLU A 283 -3.15 22.18 -10.15
N VAL A 284 -3.48 23.46 -9.95
CA VAL A 284 -4.84 23.86 -9.58
C VAL A 284 -5.78 23.70 -10.77
N LEU A 285 -6.75 22.80 -10.64
CA LEU A 285 -7.83 22.58 -11.62
C LEU A 285 -9.01 23.51 -11.36
N VAL A 286 -9.45 23.64 -10.10
CA VAL A 286 -10.56 24.53 -9.71
C VAL A 286 -10.23 25.17 -8.36
N ARG A 287 -10.39 26.50 -8.23
CA ARG A 287 -10.22 27.18 -6.93
C ARG A 287 -11.44 26.99 -6.05
N GLU A 288 -11.23 27.02 -4.74
CA GLU A 288 -12.31 27.02 -3.75
C GLU A 288 -13.39 28.06 -4.06
N GLY A 289 -14.66 27.67 -3.87
CA GLY A 289 -15.84 28.50 -4.11
C GLY A 289 -16.23 28.69 -5.58
N LYS A 290 -15.39 28.25 -6.54
CA LYS A 290 -15.70 28.33 -7.98
C LYS A 290 -16.57 27.16 -8.44
N LEU A 291 -17.35 27.38 -9.49
CA LEU A 291 -18.17 26.34 -10.12
C LEU A 291 -17.25 25.37 -10.87
N ILE A 292 -17.47 24.07 -10.68
CA ILE A 292 -16.72 23.02 -11.38
C ILE A 292 -17.37 22.85 -12.76
N LEU A 293 -16.66 23.26 -13.79
CA LEU A 293 -17.12 23.22 -15.19
C LEU A 293 -16.42 22.11 -15.96
N ARG A 294 -16.95 21.74 -17.14
CA ARG A 294 -16.30 20.78 -18.04
C ARG A 294 -14.87 21.21 -18.45
N SER A 295 -14.60 22.51 -18.48
CA SER A 295 -13.24 23.03 -18.71
C SER A 295 -12.20 22.56 -17.67
N ALA A 296 -12.63 22.20 -16.46
CA ALA A 296 -11.73 21.59 -15.46
C ALA A 296 -11.36 20.15 -15.81
N LEU A 297 -12.29 19.39 -16.41
CA LEU A 297 -12.07 18.04 -16.90
C LEU A 297 -11.17 18.05 -18.16
N GLU A 298 -11.45 18.96 -19.09
CA GLU A 298 -10.61 19.18 -20.28
C GLU A 298 -9.17 19.53 -19.85
N LYS A 299 -9.02 20.45 -18.90
CA LYS A 299 -7.71 20.78 -18.31
C LYS A 299 -7.02 19.56 -17.68
N MET A 300 -7.76 18.72 -16.95
CA MET A 300 -7.19 17.48 -16.36
C MET A 300 -6.70 16.51 -17.45
N GLN A 301 -7.47 16.35 -18.52
CA GLN A 301 -7.11 15.48 -19.65
C GLN A 301 -5.89 16.00 -20.41
N GLU A 302 -5.82 17.31 -20.66
CA GLU A 302 -4.65 17.95 -21.29
C GLU A 302 -3.38 17.74 -20.46
N VAL A 303 -3.48 17.93 -19.14
CA VAL A 303 -2.35 17.72 -18.22
C VAL A 303 -1.92 16.25 -18.18
N ASN A 304 -2.87 15.30 -18.16
CA ASN A 304 -2.60 13.86 -18.23
C ASN A 304 -1.89 13.49 -19.53
N GLN A 305 -2.40 13.93 -20.68
CA GLN A 305 -1.79 13.66 -21.99
C GLN A 305 -0.38 14.24 -22.11
N GLN A 306 -0.17 15.44 -21.59
CA GLN A 306 1.15 16.08 -21.57
C GLN A 306 2.13 15.29 -20.68
N PHE A 307 1.69 14.87 -19.50
CA PHE A 307 2.47 14.05 -18.59
C PHE A 307 2.86 12.70 -19.22
N GLU A 308 1.92 12.01 -19.87
CA GLU A 308 2.18 10.75 -20.57
C GLU A 308 3.21 10.90 -21.70
N LYS A 309 3.10 11.97 -22.52
CA LYS A 309 4.06 12.26 -23.59
C LYS A 309 5.48 12.51 -23.05
N GLU A 310 5.58 13.25 -21.96
CA GLU A 310 6.87 13.55 -21.32
C GLU A 310 7.47 12.32 -20.65
N MET A 311 6.66 11.50 -19.98
CA MET A 311 7.07 10.21 -19.42
C MET A 311 7.57 9.26 -20.52
N ALA A 312 6.84 9.14 -21.64
CA ALA A 312 7.26 8.33 -22.77
C ALA A 312 8.59 8.83 -23.37
N THR A 313 8.75 10.15 -23.49
CA THR A 313 9.99 10.77 -23.98
C THR A 313 11.16 10.51 -23.03
N MET A 314 10.95 10.59 -21.71
CA MET A 314 12.00 10.31 -20.72
C MET A 314 12.37 8.82 -20.63
N LEU A 315 11.40 7.91 -20.69
CA LEU A 315 11.63 6.46 -20.66
C LEU A 315 12.29 5.93 -21.94
N SER A 316 12.19 6.67 -23.05
CA SER A 316 12.88 6.36 -24.30
C SER A 316 14.35 6.81 -24.34
N ARG A 317 14.80 7.65 -23.39
CA ARG A 317 16.22 8.02 -23.25
C ARG A 317 16.98 6.87 -22.59
N LYS A 318 17.81 6.17 -23.37
CA LYS A 318 18.80 5.23 -22.81
C LYS A 318 19.64 5.94 -21.74
N PRO A 319 19.96 5.29 -20.60
CA PRO A 319 20.84 5.88 -19.61
C PRO A 319 22.20 6.17 -20.28
N ASN A 320 22.60 7.43 -20.27
CA ASN A 320 23.98 7.82 -20.59
C ASN A 320 24.84 7.31 -19.44
N LEU A 321 25.36 6.09 -19.57
CA LEU A 321 26.43 5.60 -18.71
C LEU A 321 27.64 6.53 -18.90
N PRO A 322 28.22 7.10 -17.82
CA PRO A 322 29.40 7.94 -17.95
C PRO A 322 30.54 7.13 -18.57
N ALA A 323 31.18 7.72 -19.59
CA ALA A 323 32.31 7.15 -20.31
C ALA A 323 33.59 7.14 -19.47
N LYS A 324 33.64 6.32 -18.42
CA LYS A 324 34.87 6.01 -17.67
C LYS A 324 34.85 4.60 -17.10
N GLU A 325 34.72 3.56 -17.94
CA GLU A 325 35.14 2.20 -17.55
C GLU A 325 35.30 1.21 -18.73
N LYS A 326 35.63 1.71 -19.94
CA LYS A 326 35.92 0.83 -21.10
C LYS A 326 37.39 0.42 -21.25
N ASN A 327 38.24 0.67 -20.25
CA ASN A 327 39.63 0.21 -20.24
C ASN A 327 39.94 -0.62 -18.99
N LYS A 328 39.38 -1.83 -18.88
CA LYS A 328 39.97 -2.86 -18.01
C LYS A 328 39.69 -4.33 -18.36
N VAL A 329 39.02 -4.64 -19.47
CA VAL A 329 38.66 -6.04 -19.82
C VAL A 329 39.43 -6.59 -21.05
N THR A 330 40.31 -5.82 -21.68
CA THR A 330 41.11 -6.26 -22.85
C THR A 330 42.62 -6.43 -22.58
N ARG A 331 43.02 -6.78 -21.36
CA ARG A 331 44.41 -7.19 -21.05
C ARG A 331 44.48 -8.37 -20.08
N ARG A 332 43.78 -9.47 -20.39
CA ARG A 332 43.97 -10.75 -19.70
C ARG A 332 43.96 -12.00 -20.58
N ASN A 333 43.96 -11.82 -21.90
CA ASN A 333 44.23 -12.88 -22.86
C ASN A 333 45.44 -12.46 -23.70
N GLU A 334 46.62 -12.51 -23.10
CA GLU A 334 47.95 -12.58 -23.75
C GLU A 334 49.00 -12.43 -22.63
N GLN A 335 49.19 -13.53 -21.89
CA GLN A 335 50.42 -13.96 -21.22
C GLN A 335 50.15 -15.30 -20.54
#